data_AF-A0AAV4FRM4-F1
#
_entry.id   AF-A0AAV4FRM4-F1
#
_cell.length_a   1.000
_cell.length_b   1.000
_cell.length_c   1.000
_cell.angle_alpha   90.00
_cell.angle_beta   90.00
_cell.angle_gamma   90.00
#
_symmetry.space_group_name_H-M   'P 1'
#
loop_
_entity.id
_entity.type
_entity.pdbx_description
1 polymer ?
#
loop_
_entity_poly.entity_id
_entity_poly.type
_entity_poly.pdbx_seq_one_letter_code
_entity_poly.pdbx_strand_id
1 'polypeptide(L)' 'MAYNYVVTAHKPTCVTNGVTGHFTSPNDLNLIIAKNTRLEIYVVTPEGLRPIKEIMIYGRISVIELFRPP' A
#
# COMPACT_ATOMS: atom_id res chain seq x y z
N MET A 1 26.88 1.04 29.93
CA MET A 1 25.52 1.13 29.37
C MET A 1 25.65 1.32 27.87
N ALA A 2 24.90 0.57 27.06
CA ALA A 2 24.92 0.69 25.60
C ALA A 2 23.61 1.33 25.10
N TYR A 3 23.73 2.30 24.20
CA TYR A 3 22.60 2.97 23.53
C TYR A 3 22.69 2.66 22.03
N ASN A 4 21.65 2.05 21.48
CA ASN A 4 21.62 1.62 20.08
C ASN A 4 20.55 2.37 19.30
N TYR A 5 20.82 2.60 18.02
CA TYR A 5 19.87 3.17 17.07
C TYR A 5 19.67 2.20 15.91
N VAL A 6 18.42 1.96 15.54
CA VAL A 6 18.04 1.03 14.47
C VAL A 6 17.20 1.77 13.43
N VAL A 7 17.57 1.63 12.17
CA VAL A 7 16.89 2.25 11.03
C VAL A 7 16.73 1.24 9.90
N THR A 8 15.66 1.40 9.12
CA THR A 8 15.41 0.55 7.95
C THR A 8 16.31 0.97 6.79
N ALA A 9 17.26 0.13 6.38
CA ALA A 9 18.13 0.40 5.24
C ALA A 9 17.40 0.23 3.89
N HIS A 10 16.51 -0.77 3.79
CA HIS A 10 15.70 -1.01 2.59
C HIS A 10 14.25 -1.32 2.98
N LYS A 11 13.31 -0.75 2.23
CA LYS A 11 11.87 -0.98 2.46
C LYS A 11 11.50 -2.44 2.16
N PRO A 12 10.50 -3.02 2.83
CA PRO A 12 9.99 -4.34 2.46
C PRO A 12 9.49 -4.34 1.01
N THR A 13 9.93 -5.31 0.21
CA THR A 13 9.56 -5.43 -1.22
C THR A 13 8.52 -6.53 -1.47
N CYS A 14 8.43 -7.51 -0.58
CA CYS A 14 7.47 -8.60 -0.68
C CYS A 14 6.03 -8.08 -0.59
N VAL A 15 5.23 -8.41 -1.59
CA VAL A 15 3.79 -8.14 -1.62
C VAL A 15 3.08 -9.22 -0.80
N THR A 16 2.37 -8.81 0.25
CA THR A 16 1.60 -9.74 1.09
C THR A 16 0.15 -9.83 0.64
N ASN A 17 -0.44 -8.71 0.21
CA ASN A 17 -1.82 -8.62 -0.23
C ASN A 17 -1.96 -7.56 -1.33
N GLY A 18 -2.95 -7.73 -2.19
CA GLY A 18 -3.32 -6.74 -3.21
C GLY A 18 -4.83 -6.71 -3.39
N VAL A 19 -5.40 -5.52 -3.51
CA VAL A 19 -6.84 -5.31 -3.74
C VAL A 19 -7.04 -4.29 -4.86
N THR A 20 -8.11 -4.48 -5.63
CA THR A 20 -8.50 -3.57 -6.70
C THR A 20 -9.87 -2.98 -6.42
N GLY A 21 -10.05 -1.69 -6.73
CA GLY A 21 -11.35 -1.03 -6.58
C GLY A 21 -11.24 0.47 -6.80
N HIS A 22 -12.31 1.21 -6.50
CA HIS A 22 -12.44 2.64 -6.76
C HIS A 22 -12.23 3.43 -5.47
N PHE A 23 -10.98 3.66 -5.10
CA PHE A 23 -10.56 4.25 -3.82
C PHE A 23 -10.24 5.74 -3.92
N THR A 24 -9.54 6.19 -4.97
CA THR A 24 -9.19 7.61 -5.14
C THR A 24 -10.32 8.43 -5.75
N SER A 25 -11.12 7.82 -6.61
CA SER A 25 -12.28 8.41 -7.28
C SER A 25 -13.26 7.31 -7.68
N PRO A 26 -14.57 7.58 -7.81
CA PRO A 26 -15.54 6.59 -8.27
C PRO A 26 -15.27 6.03 -9.67
N ASN A 27 -14.55 6.77 -10.52
CA ASN A 27 -14.26 6.42 -11.91
C ASN A 27 -12.84 5.87 -12.12
N ASP A 28 -11.97 6.02 -11.12
CA ASP A 28 -10.58 5.58 -11.22
C ASP A 28 -10.46 4.15 -10.70
N LEU A 29 -9.96 3.24 -11.54
CA LEU A 29 -9.58 1.90 -11.07
C LEU A 29 -8.24 1.99 -10.33
N ASN A 30 -8.25 1.65 -9.05
CA ASN A 30 -7.05 1.60 -8.21
C ASN A 30 -6.57 0.18 -8.00
N LEU A 31 -5.25 0.05 -7.87
CA LEU A 31 -4.57 -1.11 -7.32
C LEU A 31 -3.88 -0.69 -6.02
N ILE A 32 -4.26 -1.32 -4.90
CA ILE A 32 -3.67 -1.08 -3.59
C ILE A 32 -2.88 -2.31 -3.18
N ILE A 33 -1.62 -2.11 -2.83
CA ILE A 33 -0.66 -3.17 -2.52
C ILE A 33 -0.17 -3.02 -1.09
N ALA A 34 -0.25 -4.09 -0.32
CA ALA A 34 0.33 -4.17 1.02
C ALA A 34 1.70 -4.86 0.96
N LYS A 35 2.70 -4.22 1.57
CA LYS A 35 4.07 -4.72 1.74
C LYS A 35 4.47 -4.63 3.20
N ASN A 36 4.05 -5.63 3.99
CA ASN A 36 4.28 -5.69 5.44
C ASN A 36 3.80 -4.44 6.20
N THR A 37 4.66 -3.45 6.41
CA THR A 37 4.35 -2.20 7.11
C THR A 37 4.01 -1.04 6.19
N ARG A 38 3.98 -1.27 4.87
CA ARG A 38 3.76 -0.23 3.85
C ARG A 38 2.56 -0.55 2.99
N LEU A 39 1.86 0.50 2.57
CA LEU A 39 0.72 0.47 1.68
C LEU A 39 0.99 1.37 0.49
N GLU A 40 0.92 0.82 -0.71
CA GLU A 40 1.13 1.52 -1.98
C GLU A 40 -0.20 1.60 -2.74
N ILE A 41 -0.55 2.78 -3.23
CA ILE A 41 -1.78 3.04 -3.98
C ILE A 41 -1.41 3.48 -5.38
N TYR A 42 -1.93 2.77 -6.37
CA TYR A 42 -1.77 3.03 -7.78
C TYR A 42 -3.12 3.31 -8.45
N VAL A 43 -3.10 4.09 -9.52
CA VAL A 43 -4.20 4.19 -10.49
C VAL A 43 -3.80 3.39 -11.72
N VAL A 44 -4.70 2.57 -12.22
CA VAL A 44 -4.53 1.83 -13.47
C VAL A 44 -4.76 2.79 -14.62
N THR A 45 -3.74 2.96 -15.47
CA THR A 45 -3.80 3.72 -16.72
C THR A 45 -3.60 2.77 -17.90
N PRO A 46 -3.96 3.16 -19.14
CA PRO A 46 -3.72 2.31 -20.31
C PRO A 46 -2.25 1.94 -20.52
N GLU A 47 -1.33 2.79 -20.06
CA GLU A 47 0.12 2.59 -20.15
C GLU A 47 0.67 1.66 -19.05
N GLY A 48 -0.08 1.48 -17.95
CA GLY A 48 0.35 0.67 -16.81
C GLY A 48 -0.17 1.17 -15.47
N LEU A 49 0.70 1.25 -14.47
CA LEU A 49 0.36 1.65 -13.11
C LEU A 49 0.99 2.99 -12.77
N ARG A 50 0.15 3.99 -12.51
CA ARG A 50 0.60 5.30 -12.05
C ARG A 50 0.61 5.33 -10.51
N PRO A 51 1.76 5.51 -9.85
CA PRO A 51 1.81 5.63 -8.39
C PRO A 51 1.12 6.92 -7.95
N ILE A 52 0.20 6.81 -6.98
CA ILE A 52 -0.47 7.95 -6.37
C ILE A 52 0.13 8.26 -4.99
N LYS A 53 0.23 7.23 -4.14
CA LYS A 53 0.69 7.42 -2.77
C LYS A 53 1.31 6.16 -2.19
N GLU A 54 2.30 6.36 -1.34
CA GLU A 54 2.85 5.33 -0.46
C GLU A 54 2.71 5.82 1.00
N ILE A 55 2.24 4.93 1.88
CA ILE A 55 1.98 5.22 3.29
C ILE A 55 2.65 4.12 4.14
N MET A 56 3.17 4.51 5.30
CA MET A 56 3.69 3.59 6.31
C MET A 56 2.67 3.45 7.45
N ILE A 57 2.53 2.23 7.94
CA ILE A 57 1.69 1.89 9.08
C ILE A 57 2.60 1.42 10.22
N TYR A 58 2.31 1.87 11.45
CA TYR A 58 2.97 1.38 12.66
C TYR A 58 2.39 0.02 13.09
N GLY A 59 2.59 -0.97 12.24
CA GLY A 59 2.06 -2.31 12.40
C GLY A 59 2.22 -3.13 11.12
N ARG A 60 1.97 -4.44 11.22
CA ARG A 60 1.93 -5.32 10.06
C ARG A 60 0.51 -5.34 9.50
N ILE A 61 0.38 -5.13 8.19
CA ILE A 61 -0.89 -5.30 7.49
C ILE A 61 -1.20 -6.79 7.44
N SER A 62 -2.25 -7.21 8.14
CA SER A 62 -2.72 -8.60 8.15
C SER A 62 -3.88 -8.82 7.17
N VAL A 63 -4.80 -7.86 7.11
CA VAL A 63 -5.99 -7.91 6.24
C VAL A 63 -6.15 -6.54 5.59
N ILE A 64 -6.52 -6.55 4.31
CA ILE A 64 -6.90 -5.37 3.55
C ILE A 64 -8.08 -5.74 2.65
N GLU A 65 -9.18 -5.03 2.79
CA GLU A 65 -10.39 -5.22 2.00
C GLU A 65 -10.99 -3.85 1.66
N LEU A 66 -11.50 -3.72 0.43
CA LEU A 66 -12.23 -2.55 -0.02
C LEU A 66 -13.73 -2.83 0.10
N PHE A 67 -14.47 -1.83 0.57
CA PHE A 67 -15.93 -1.89 0.62
C PHE A 67 -16.52 -0.58 0.10
N ARG A 68 -17.69 -0.67 -0.55
CA ARG A 68 -18.51 0.49 -0.92
C ARG A 68 -19.89 0.29 -0.27
N PRO A 69 -20.25 1.06 0.77
CA PRO A 69 -21.56 0.95 1.39
C PRO A 69 -22.68 1.41 0.43
N PRO A 70 -23.92 0.95 0.63
CA PRO A 70 -25.08 1.40 -0.15
C PRO A 70 -25.40 2.88 0.05
#